data_AF-A0A965DLR7-F1
#
_entry.id   AF-A0A965DLR7-F1
#
_cell.length_a   1.000
_cell.length_b   1.000
_cell.length_c   1.000
_cell.angle_alpha   90.00
_cell.angle_beta   90.00
_cell.angle_gamma   90.00
#
_symmetry.space_group_name_H-M   'P 1'
#
loop_
_entity.id
_entity.type
_entity.pdbx_description
1 polymer ?
#
loop_
_entity_poly.entity_id
_entity_poly.type
_entity_poly.pdbx_seq_one_letter_code
_entity_poly.pdbx_strand_id
1 'polypeptide(L)'
;MLVTILLLIFTVVCLPIITFYFGTPLNDLQQTILYDHMVWIVGGVIAYCFVVGEITRNNSQVDKLWSLVPIYYVWHMAVVAGLPDRMVLMAILVTVWGVRLTYNFARRGAYTWRFWAGEEDYRWEILRKRPGFTNRWVWAAFNLFFISGYQNTLIFLFTIPILTATNNTPLVVWDYALAVVFVGCVVLEYIADQQQWEFQNEKYRRIKAGLPLEEYSHGFVKSGLWSLVRHPNYAMEQSVWIVFYGFSVVATGEWINWSMAGCVLLVILFKGSSDFSEAISAEKYPEYQKYQNKVPRFIPFTKFSKQ
;
A
#
# COMPACT_ATOMS: atom_id res chain seq x y z
N MET A 1 -1.14 -22.61 -5.04
CA MET A 1 -0.18 -22.10 -4.03
C MET A 1 1.21 -21.91 -4.64
N LEU A 2 1.83 -22.96 -5.21
CA LEU A 2 3.15 -22.85 -5.86
C LEU A 2 3.19 -21.80 -6.99
N VAL A 3 2.20 -21.80 -7.88
CA VAL A 3 2.10 -20.79 -8.96
C VAL A 3 2.07 -19.37 -8.41
N THR A 4 1.30 -19.10 -7.35
CA THR A 4 1.23 -17.78 -6.70
C THR A 4 2.54 -17.38 -6.06
N ILE A 5 3.24 -18.32 -5.39
CA ILE A 5 4.57 -18.08 -4.79
C ILE A 5 5.60 -17.78 -5.89
N LEU A 6 5.61 -18.57 -6.97
CA LEU A 6 6.50 -18.35 -8.11
C LEU A 6 6.19 -17.03 -8.82
N LEU A 7 4.91 -16.67 -8.95
CA LEU A 7 4.50 -15.37 -9.49
C LEU A 7 4.98 -14.23 -8.62
N LEU A 8 4.84 -14.34 -7.30
CA LEU A 8 5.30 -13.32 -6.35
C LEU A 8 6.83 -13.20 -6.36
N ILE A 9 7.57 -14.31 -6.38
CA ILE A 9 9.04 -14.27 -6.46
C ILE A 9 9.48 -13.66 -7.81
N PHE A 10 8.86 -14.08 -8.91
CA PHE A 10 9.13 -13.56 -10.25
C PHE A 10 8.84 -12.06 -10.32
N THR A 11 7.68 -11.61 -9.82
CA THR A 11 7.34 -10.18 -9.87
C THR A 11 8.25 -9.36 -8.95
N VAL A 12 8.74 -9.89 -7.84
CA VAL A 12 9.55 -9.12 -6.88
C VAL A 12 11.02 -9.04 -7.25
N VAL A 13 11.55 -10.08 -7.88
CA VAL A 13 12.97 -10.14 -8.22
C VAL A 13 13.16 -9.75 -9.68
N CYS A 14 12.45 -10.44 -10.59
CA CYS A 14 12.68 -10.23 -12.01
C CYS A 14 12.15 -8.89 -12.49
N LEU A 15 10.97 -8.44 -12.04
CA LEU A 15 10.42 -7.17 -12.54
C LEU A 15 11.29 -5.96 -12.17
N PRO A 16 11.70 -5.74 -10.90
CA PRO A 16 12.60 -4.65 -10.57
C PRO A 16 13.91 -4.72 -11.35
N ILE A 17 14.55 -5.91 -11.41
CA ILE A 17 15.80 -6.10 -12.14
C ILE A 17 15.63 -5.73 -13.61
N ILE A 18 14.57 -6.21 -14.27
CA ILE A 18 14.28 -5.89 -15.66
C ILE A 18 14.04 -4.38 -15.83
N THR A 19 13.26 -3.77 -14.94
CA THR A 19 12.98 -2.33 -15.06
C THR A 19 14.24 -1.48 -14.89
N PHE A 20 15.22 -1.91 -14.07
CA PHE A 20 16.50 -1.19 -13.91
C PHE A 20 17.29 -1.02 -15.22
N TYR A 21 16.96 -1.77 -16.26
CA TYR A 21 17.56 -1.63 -17.59
C TYR A 21 16.76 -0.72 -18.55
N PHE A 22 15.68 -0.07 -18.08
CA PHE A 22 14.89 0.87 -18.88
C PHE A 22 15.21 2.33 -18.55
N GLY A 23 15.17 3.18 -19.59
CA GLY A 23 15.39 4.61 -19.48
C GLY A 23 16.85 4.97 -19.23
N THR A 24 17.07 6.18 -18.74
CA THR A 24 18.40 6.69 -18.41
C THR A 24 18.95 5.97 -17.17
N PRO A 25 20.18 5.40 -17.23
CA PRO A 25 20.79 4.74 -16.08
C PRO A 25 20.98 5.65 -14.87
N LEU A 26 21.09 5.04 -13.69
CA LEU A 26 21.37 5.76 -12.44
C LEU A 26 22.68 6.53 -12.54
N ASN A 27 22.65 7.81 -12.17
CA ASN A 27 23.88 8.60 -11.97
C ASN A 27 24.55 8.27 -10.63
N ASP A 28 25.79 8.72 -10.45
CA ASP A 28 26.59 8.40 -9.26
C ASP A 28 25.89 8.78 -7.95
N LEU A 29 25.25 9.96 -7.90
CA LEU A 29 24.51 10.39 -6.71
C LEU A 29 23.32 9.47 -6.41
N GLN A 30 22.55 9.08 -7.44
CA GLN A 30 21.43 8.16 -7.29
C GLN A 30 21.90 6.77 -6.85
N GLN A 31 23.02 6.28 -7.38
CA GLN A 31 23.64 5.02 -6.97
C GLN A 31 24.09 5.07 -5.51
N THR A 32 24.76 6.14 -5.09
CA THR A 32 25.18 6.34 -3.69
C THR A 32 23.97 6.36 -2.76
N ILE A 33 22.92 7.14 -3.07
CA ILE A 33 21.72 7.17 -2.23
C ILE A 33 21.09 5.77 -2.15
N LEU A 34 20.96 5.08 -3.28
CA LEU A 34 20.31 3.77 -3.36
C LEU A 34 21.12 2.70 -2.60
N TYR A 35 22.39 2.51 -2.94
CA TYR A 35 23.20 1.40 -2.47
C TYR A 35 23.91 1.67 -1.15
N ASP A 36 24.43 2.88 -0.94
CA ASP A 36 25.23 3.19 0.25
C ASP A 36 24.37 3.63 1.44
N HIS A 37 23.15 4.13 1.20
CA HIS A 37 22.22 4.53 2.25
C HIS A 37 20.99 3.62 2.34
N MET A 38 20.19 3.56 1.27
CA MET A 38 18.84 2.99 1.36
C MET A 38 18.83 1.47 1.56
N VAL A 39 19.78 0.72 0.98
CA VAL A 39 19.89 -0.74 1.18
C VAL A 39 19.98 -1.09 2.67
N TRP A 40 20.81 -0.37 3.44
CA TRP A 40 20.99 -0.61 4.87
C TRP A 40 19.77 -0.21 5.69
N ILE A 41 19.16 0.94 5.35
CA ILE A 41 17.93 1.42 6.01
C ILE A 41 16.80 0.41 5.81
N VAL A 42 16.53 0.00 4.56
CA VAL A 42 15.47 -0.95 4.22
C VAL A 42 15.76 -2.33 4.82
N GLY A 43 17.02 -2.78 4.78
CA GLY A 43 17.46 -4.00 5.46
C GLY A 43 17.20 -3.97 6.96
N GLY A 44 17.45 -2.84 7.62
CA GLY A 44 17.14 -2.61 9.03
C GLY A 44 15.65 -2.68 9.33
N VAL A 45 14.81 -2.07 8.49
CA VAL A 45 13.34 -2.13 8.62
C VAL A 45 12.81 -3.55 8.43
N ILE A 46 13.32 -4.29 7.44
CA ILE A 46 12.98 -5.71 7.21
C ILE A 46 13.37 -6.55 8.43
N ALA A 47 14.60 -6.40 8.90
CA ALA A 47 15.10 -7.13 10.06
C ALA A 47 14.27 -6.82 11.32
N TYR A 48 13.93 -5.56 11.54
CA TYR A 48 13.06 -5.14 12.63
C TYR A 48 11.69 -5.82 12.54
N CYS A 49 11.02 -5.75 11.39
CA CYS A 49 9.68 -6.34 11.21
C CYS A 49 9.69 -7.84 11.46
N PHE A 50 10.72 -8.53 10.96
CA PHE A 50 10.86 -9.97 11.13
C PHE A 50 11.14 -10.35 12.58
N VAL A 51 12.18 -9.77 13.18
CA VAL A 51 12.62 -10.11 14.55
C VAL A 51 11.55 -9.76 15.57
N VAL A 52 11.00 -8.54 15.51
CA VAL A 52 9.94 -8.12 16.43
C VAL A 52 8.67 -8.94 16.18
N GLY A 53 8.33 -9.23 14.92
CA GLY A 53 7.19 -10.07 14.57
C GLY A 53 7.29 -11.47 15.15
N GLU A 54 8.46 -12.12 15.09
CA GLU A 54 8.69 -13.44 15.65
C GLU A 54 8.67 -13.45 17.19
N ILE A 55 9.27 -12.44 17.83
CA ILE A 55 9.29 -12.30 19.30
C ILE A 55 7.88 -12.07 19.83
N THR A 56 7.12 -11.19 19.17
CA THR A 56 5.81 -10.74 19.67
C THR A 56 4.64 -11.58 19.17
N ARG A 57 4.88 -12.48 18.20
CA ARG A 57 3.83 -13.24 17.50
C ARG A 57 2.78 -12.34 16.83
N ASN A 58 3.20 -11.14 16.43
CA ASN A 58 2.38 -10.18 15.71
C ASN A 58 3.09 -9.80 14.41
N ASN A 59 2.62 -10.35 13.29
CA ASN A 59 3.16 -10.15 11.95
C ASN A 59 2.76 -8.80 11.32
N SER A 60 1.93 -8.00 12.00
CA SER A 60 1.53 -6.65 11.56
C SER A 60 2.52 -5.55 11.91
N GLN A 61 3.79 -5.88 12.20
CA GLN A 61 4.84 -4.85 12.34
C GLN A 61 5.03 -4.06 11.04
N VAL A 62 4.91 -4.73 9.89
CA VAL A 62 4.93 -4.08 8.58
C VAL A 62 3.75 -3.13 8.41
N ASP A 63 2.54 -3.56 8.78
CA ASP A 63 1.33 -2.74 8.67
C ASP A 63 1.47 -1.42 9.46
N LYS A 64 2.12 -1.47 10.64
CA LYS A 64 2.41 -0.28 11.47
C LYS A 64 3.41 0.67 10.82
N LEU A 65 4.45 0.11 10.19
CA LEU A 65 5.51 0.89 9.56
C LEU A 65 5.13 1.39 8.16
N TRP A 66 4.16 0.76 7.49
CA TRP A 66 3.71 1.11 6.14
C TRP A 66 3.38 2.59 5.98
N SER A 67 2.79 3.23 6.99
CA SER A 67 2.44 4.65 6.93
C SER A 67 3.59 5.60 7.31
N LEU A 68 4.66 5.09 7.93
CA LEU A 68 5.73 5.89 8.54
C LEU A 68 7.01 5.86 7.72
N VAL A 69 7.45 4.67 7.28
CA VAL A 69 8.74 4.52 6.61
C VAL A 69 8.80 5.19 5.24
N PRO A 70 7.72 5.30 4.43
CA PRO A 70 7.78 6.07 3.18
C PRO A 70 8.13 7.54 3.41
N ILE A 71 7.60 8.15 4.47
CA ILE A 71 7.92 9.53 4.86
C ILE A 71 9.42 9.65 5.12
N TYR A 72 9.97 8.74 5.94
CA TYR A 72 11.40 8.74 6.22
C TYR A 72 12.24 8.53 4.95
N TYR A 73 11.86 7.58 4.09
CA TYR A 73 12.60 7.26 2.87
C TYR A 73 12.70 8.47 1.92
N VAL A 74 11.58 9.12 1.62
CA VAL A 74 11.59 10.26 0.70
C VAL A 74 12.34 11.47 1.25
N TRP A 75 12.21 11.76 2.55
CA TRP A 75 12.93 12.85 3.17
C TRP A 75 14.43 12.56 3.30
N HIS A 76 14.81 11.34 3.66
CA HIS A 76 16.22 10.93 3.73
C HIS A 76 16.88 11.07 2.35
N MET A 77 16.24 10.53 1.31
CA MET A 77 16.74 10.67 -0.07
C MET A 77 16.83 12.14 -0.50
N ALA A 78 15.83 12.97 -0.18
CA ALA A 78 15.86 14.41 -0.49
C ALA A 78 16.98 15.15 0.24
N VAL A 79 17.21 14.85 1.52
CA VAL A 79 18.28 15.48 2.32
C VAL A 79 19.66 15.13 1.76
N VAL A 80 19.91 13.86 1.45
CA VAL A 80 21.20 13.43 0.86
C VAL A 80 21.42 14.05 -0.52
N ALA A 81 20.35 14.26 -1.30
CA ALA A 81 20.41 14.91 -2.61
C ALA A 81 20.56 16.44 -2.55
N GLY A 82 20.60 17.06 -1.36
CA GLY A 82 20.71 18.51 -1.21
C GLY A 82 19.40 19.28 -1.33
N LEU A 83 18.26 18.61 -1.05
CA LEU A 83 16.90 19.16 -1.05
C LEU A 83 16.45 19.82 -2.36
N PRO A 84 16.53 19.16 -3.54
CA PRO A 84 15.94 19.69 -4.77
C PRO A 84 14.45 19.98 -4.63
N ASP A 85 13.97 21.10 -5.19
CA ASP A 85 12.58 21.56 -5.06
C ASP A 85 11.54 20.48 -5.41
N ARG A 86 11.79 19.71 -6.48
CA ARG A 86 10.91 18.60 -6.88
C ARG A 86 10.90 17.48 -5.84
N MET A 87 12.05 17.11 -5.27
CA MET A 87 12.10 16.10 -4.21
C MET A 87 11.40 16.60 -2.93
N VAL A 88 11.54 17.88 -2.59
CA VAL A 88 10.84 18.48 -1.44
C VAL A 88 9.32 18.44 -1.65
N LEU A 89 8.82 18.82 -2.83
CA LEU A 89 7.40 18.72 -3.18
C LEU A 89 6.90 17.26 -3.04
N MET A 90 7.63 16.31 -3.64
CA MET A 90 7.31 14.88 -3.56
C MET A 90 7.29 14.37 -2.11
N ALA A 91 8.25 14.79 -1.29
CA ALA A 91 8.34 14.40 0.12
C ALA A 91 7.18 14.98 0.96
N ILE A 92 6.77 16.23 0.68
CA ILE A 92 5.58 16.83 1.31
C ILE A 92 4.33 16.04 0.93
N LEU A 93 4.15 15.67 -0.33
CA LEU A 93 2.99 14.88 -0.79
C LEU A 93 2.92 13.51 -0.09
N VAL A 94 4.05 12.80 0.00
CA VAL A 94 4.12 11.53 0.75
C VAL A 94 3.89 11.74 2.24
N THR A 95 4.31 12.88 2.81
CA THR A 95 4.00 13.23 4.20
C THR A 95 2.49 13.40 4.41
N VAL A 96 1.80 14.10 3.50
CA VAL A 96 0.33 14.24 3.54
C VAL A 96 -0.36 12.88 3.44
N TRP A 97 0.07 12.04 2.50
CA TRP A 97 -0.43 10.66 2.36
C TRP A 97 -0.20 9.84 3.63
N GLY A 98 1.01 9.91 4.20
CA GLY A 98 1.42 9.12 5.35
C GLY A 98 0.72 9.55 6.63
N VAL A 99 0.59 10.86 6.89
CA VAL A 99 -0.19 11.40 8.02
C VAL A 99 -1.64 10.90 7.96
N ARG A 100 -2.26 10.94 6.77
CA ARG A 100 -3.63 10.44 6.56
C ARG A 100 -3.71 8.94 6.86
N LEU A 101 -2.77 8.13 6.39
CA LEU A 101 -2.77 6.69 6.62
C LEU A 101 -2.50 6.35 8.09
N THR A 102 -1.54 7.02 8.73
CA THR A 102 -1.25 6.90 10.16
C THR A 102 -2.49 7.24 10.99
N TYR A 103 -3.21 8.32 10.66
CA TYR A 103 -4.48 8.66 11.32
C TYR A 103 -5.53 7.55 11.16
N ASN A 104 -5.74 7.04 9.93
CA ASN A 104 -6.72 5.98 9.66
C ASN A 104 -6.40 4.68 10.43
N PHE A 105 -5.11 4.36 10.60
CA PHE A 105 -4.66 3.19 11.35
C PHE A 105 -4.72 3.41 12.87
N ALA A 106 -4.34 4.61 13.34
CA ALA A 106 -4.38 4.99 14.75
C ALA A 106 -5.78 4.93 15.34
N ARG A 107 -6.79 5.48 14.63
CA ARG A 107 -8.19 5.45 15.10
C ARG A 107 -8.76 4.03 15.24
N ARG A 108 -8.18 3.04 14.54
CA ARG A 108 -8.54 1.62 14.64
C ARG A 108 -7.83 0.89 15.79
N GLY A 109 -7.03 1.58 16.61
CA GLY A 109 -6.37 1.01 17.78
C GLY A 109 -5.05 0.28 17.48
N ALA A 110 -4.47 0.48 16.28
CA ALA A 110 -3.27 -0.25 15.88
C ALA A 110 -1.98 0.23 16.57
N TYR A 111 -1.93 1.49 17.01
CA TYR A 111 -0.79 2.03 17.77
C TYR A 111 -1.09 2.01 19.26
N THR A 112 -0.18 1.43 20.03
CA THR A 112 -0.23 1.40 21.50
C THR A 112 1.10 1.88 22.06
N TRP A 113 1.13 2.26 23.34
CA TRP A 113 2.37 2.70 24.01
C TRP A 113 3.51 1.67 23.86
N ARG A 114 3.17 0.38 23.95
CA ARG A 114 4.07 -0.70 23.54
C ARG A 114 4.04 -0.77 22.02
N PHE A 115 4.91 -0.04 21.35
CA PHE A 115 4.87 0.13 19.88
C PHE A 115 4.80 -1.19 19.09
N TRP A 116 5.33 -2.29 19.64
CA TRP A 116 5.29 -3.62 19.05
C TRP A 116 3.98 -4.40 19.30
N ALA A 117 3.16 -3.99 20.27
CA ALA A 117 1.86 -4.59 20.60
C ALA A 117 0.68 -3.87 19.91
N GLY A 118 -0.48 -4.51 19.86
CA GLY A 118 -1.67 -4.03 19.15
C GLY A 118 -2.39 -5.19 18.46
N GLU A 119 -3.49 -4.88 17.78
CA GLU A 119 -4.21 -5.89 16.99
C GLU A 119 -3.38 -6.32 15.77
N GLU A 120 -3.29 -7.62 15.54
CA GLU A 120 -2.75 -8.19 14.30
C GLU A 120 -3.87 -8.16 13.23
N ASP A 121 -3.51 -7.89 11.98
CA ASP A 121 -4.46 -7.97 10.89
C ASP A 121 -5.03 -9.38 10.81
N TYR A 122 -6.37 -9.47 10.88
CA TYR A 122 -7.12 -10.73 10.90
C TYR A 122 -6.77 -11.67 9.72
N ARG A 123 -6.30 -11.12 8.60
CA ARG A 123 -5.84 -11.86 7.42
C ARG A 123 -4.68 -12.80 7.77
N TRP A 124 -3.77 -12.39 8.65
CA TRP A 124 -2.65 -13.21 9.08
C TRP A 124 -3.11 -14.41 9.88
N GLU A 125 -4.06 -14.23 10.79
CA GLU A 125 -4.63 -15.33 11.57
C GLU A 125 -5.34 -16.37 10.68
N ILE A 126 -6.14 -15.91 9.71
CA ILE A 126 -6.83 -16.78 8.75
C ILE A 126 -5.81 -17.54 7.89
N LEU A 127 -4.76 -16.86 7.41
CA LEU A 127 -3.74 -17.48 6.58
C LEU A 127 -2.94 -18.53 7.36
N ARG A 128 -2.62 -18.25 8.63
CA ARG A 128 -1.89 -19.16 9.54
C ARG A 128 -2.65 -20.47 9.78
N LYS A 129 -3.98 -20.45 9.68
CA LYS A 129 -4.86 -21.63 9.81
C LYS A 129 -4.94 -22.49 8.54
N ARG A 130 -4.44 -22.01 7.39
CA ARG A 130 -4.50 -22.80 6.14
C ARG A 130 -3.50 -23.97 6.14
N PRO A 131 -3.85 -25.11 5.51
CA PRO A 131 -2.91 -26.22 5.33
C PRO A 131 -1.58 -25.75 4.72
N GLY A 132 -0.46 -26.13 5.33
CA GLY A 132 0.89 -25.71 4.94
C GLY A 132 1.47 -24.57 5.79
N PHE A 133 0.65 -23.69 6.35
CA PHE A 133 1.10 -22.56 7.18
C PHE A 133 1.01 -22.80 8.69
N THR A 134 0.50 -23.97 9.10
CA THR A 134 0.41 -24.38 10.51
C THR A 134 1.76 -24.72 11.14
N ASN A 135 2.75 -25.11 10.32
CA ASN A 135 4.11 -25.36 10.78
C ASN A 135 4.83 -24.04 11.08
N ARG A 136 5.37 -23.89 12.30
CA ARG A 136 6.03 -22.66 12.75
C ARG A 136 7.16 -22.19 11.83
N TRP A 137 7.93 -23.13 11.28
CA TRP A 137 9.11 -22.82 10.46
C TRP A 137 8.70 -22.37 9.07
N VAL A 138 7.64 -22.97 8.53
CA VAL A 138 7.04 -22.52 7.27
C VAL A 138 6.43 -21.12 7.45
N TRP A 139 5.75 -20.87 8.57
CA TRP A 139 5.23 -19.54 8.90
C TRP A 139 6.34 -18.51 9.08
N ALA A 140 7.42 -18.85 9.79
CA ALA A 140 8.56 -17.96 9.97
C ALA A 140 9.25 -17.65 8.63
N ALA A 141 9.42 -18.63 7.75
CA ALA A 141 9.94 -18.40 6.40
C ALA A 141 9.00 -17.50 5.58
N PHE A 142 7.68 -17.73 5.67
CA PHE A 142 6.68 -16.86 5.04
C PHE A 142 6.73 -15.43 5.60
N ASN A 143 6.89 -15.28 6.92
CA ASN A 143 7.08 -13.99 7.55
C ASN A 143 8.35 -13.30 7.03
N LEU A 144 9.49 -14.00 6.98
CA LEU A 144 10.75 -13.43 6.53
C LEU A 144 10.68 -12.97 5.07
N PHE A 145 10.27 -13.85 4.15
CA PHE A 145 10.38 -13.58 2.72
C PHE A 145 9.19 -12.80 2.16
N PHE A 146 7.98 -13.03 2.67
CA PHE A 146 6.77 -12.38 2.14
C PHE A 146 6.31 -11.20 3.00
N ILE A 147 6.01 -11.44 4.28
CA ILE A 147 5.42 -10.38 5.12
C ILE A 147 6.46 -9.27 5.33
N SER A 148 7.62 -9.60 5.88
CA SER A 148 8.67 -8.64 6.23
C SER A 148 9.50 -8.25 5.02
N GLY A 149 10.01 -9.20 4.23
CA GLY A 149 10.88 -8.94 3.09
C GLY A 149 10.13 -8.25 1.94
N TYR A 150 9.24 -8.98 1.26
CA TYR A 150 8.57 -8.47 0.08
C TYR A 150 7.80 -7.16 0.31
N GLN A 151 6.99 -7.07 1.37
CA GLN A 151 6.19 -5.85 1.58
C GLN A 151 7.06 -4.62 1.86
N ASN A 152 8.11 -4.72 2.67
CA ASN A 152 9.01 -3.58 2.90
C ASN A 152 9.84 -3.23 1.67
N THR A 153 10.26 -4.23 0.87
CA THR A 153 10.90 -3.96 -0.42
C THR A 153 9.94 -3.24 -1.35
N LEU A 154 8.68 -3.66 -1.43
CA LEU A 154 7.66 -2.98 -2.22
C LEU A 154 7.41 -1.54 -1.72
N ILE A 155 7.34 -1.35 -0.40
CA ILE A 155 7.23 -0.03 0.22
C ILE A 155 8.37 0.87 -0.26
N PHE A 156 9.60 0.37 -0.23
CA PHE A 156 10.73 1.13 -0.72
C PHE A 156 10.60 1.40 -2.23
N LEU A 157 10.31 0.38 -3.05
CA LEU A 157 10.27 0.50 -4.51
C LEU A 157 9.26 1.55 -5.00
N PHE A 158 8.11 1.73 -4.36
CA PHE A 158 7.17 2.78 -4.80
C PHE A 158 7.61 4.20 -4.43
N THR A 159 8.57 4.36 -3.50
CA THR A 159 9.16 5.66 -3.15
C THR A 159 10.33 6.04 -4.05
N ILE A 160 10.96 5.07 -4.71
CA ILE A 160 12.13 5.26 -5.58
C ILE A 160 11.97 6.30 -6.71
N PRO A 161 10.77 6.53 -7.31
CA PRO A 161 10.62 7.58 -8.33
C PRO A 161 11.17 8.94 -7.93
N ILE A 162 11.25 9.27 -6.63
CA ILE A 162 11.86 10.50 -6.13
C ILE A 162 13.34 10.67 -6.50
N LEU A 163 14.09 9.58 -6.68
CA LEU A 163 15.50 9.63 -7.06
C LEU A 163 15.72 10.17 -8.47
N THR A 164 14.72 10.09 -9.35
CA THR A 164 14.81 10.70 -10.68
C THR A 164 14.81 12.23 -10.62
N ALA A 165 14.37 12.80 -9.50
CA ALA A 165 14.28 14.24 -9.26
C ALA A 165 15.51 14.83 -8.55
N THR A 166 16.65 14.13 -8.53
CA THR A 166 17.89 14.61 -7.88
C THR A 166 18.51 15.83 -8.56
N ASN A 167 18.20 16.06 -9.85
CA ASN A 167 18.65 17.25 -10.55
C ASN A 167 17.89 18.50 -10.06
N ASN A 168 18.62 19.58 -9.79
CA ASN A 168 18.06 20.89 -9.42
C ASN A 168 17.45 21.63 -10.62
N THR A 169 16.46 21.01 -11.26
CA THR A 169 15.65 21.64 -12.29
C THR A 169 14.45 22.33 -11.66
N PRO A 170 14.05 23.53 -12.13
CA PRO A 170 12.86 24.22 -11.63
C PRO A 170 11.59 23.37 -11.78
N LEU A 171 10.64 23.58 -10.88
CA LEU A 171 9.29 23.01 -11.00
C LEU A 171 8.58 23.56 -12.23
N VAL A 172 7.90 22.67 -12.96
CA VAL A 172 7.09 23.01 -14.14
C VAL A 172 5.62 22.80 -13.86
N VAL A 173 4.74 23.26 -14.76
CA VAL A 173 3.27 23.17 -14.59
C VAL A 173 2.79 21.74 -14.29
N TRP A 174 3.46 20.73 -14.86
CA TRP A 174 3.12 19.32 -14.67
C TRP A 174 3.42 18.83 -13.26
N ASP A 175 4.43 19.37 -12.57
CA ASP A 175 4.70 19.03 -11.16
C ASP A 175 3.50 19.44 -10.27
N TYR A 176 2.95 20.63 -10.51
CA TYR A 176 1.77 21.11 -9.79
C TYR A 176 0.49 20.36 -10.16
N ALA A 177 0.31 20.02 -11.44
CA ALA A 177 -0.83 19.23 -11.90
C ALA A 177 -0.83 17.84 -11.23
N LEU A 178 0.32 17.16 -11.19
CA LEU A 178 0.48 15.89 -10.49
C LEU A 178 0.25 16.03 -8.99
N ALA A 179 0.74 17.10 -8.36
CA ALA A 179 0.49 17.37 -6.94
C ALA A 179 -1.01 17.52 -6.63
N VAL A 180 -1.75 18.25 -7.47
CA VAL A 180 -3.22 18.41 -7.31
C VAL A 180 -3.93 17.07 -7.45
N VAL A 181 -3.57 16.26 -8.46
CA VAL A 181 -4.17 14.93 -8.66
C VAL A 181 -3.83 14.01 -7.48
N PHE A 182 -2.59 14.03 -7.00
CA PHE A 182 -2.14 13.26 -5.84
C PHE A 182 -2.98 13.58 -4.60
N VAL A 183 -3.12 14.88 -4.27
CA VAL A 183 -3.94 15.32 -3.14
C VAL A 183 -5.40 14.93 -3.34
N GLY A 184 -5.94 15.06 -4.56
CA GLY A 184 -7.29 14.60 -4.90
C GLY A 184 -7.49 13.12 -4.62
N CYS A 185 -6.53 12.27 -4.99
CA CYS A 185 -6.55 10.83 -4.66
C CYS A 185 -6.53 10.60 -3.14
N VAL A 186 -5.66 11.28 -2.40
CA VAL A 186 -5.59 11.17 -0.93
C VAL A 186 -6.91 11.58 -0.26
N VAL A 187 -7.57 12.64 -0.75
CA VAL A 187 -8.87 13.08 -0.24
C VAL A 187 -9.96 12.05 -0.53
N LEU A 188 -10.04 11.53 -1.75
CA LEU A 188 -11.01 10.48 -2.09
C LEU A 188 -10.78 9.20 -1.29
N GLU A 189 -9.52 8.84 -1.04
CA GLU A 189 -9.14 7.72 -0.19
C GLU A 189 -9.61 7.94 1.25
N TYR A 190 -9.37 9.12 1.81
CA TYR A 190 -9.85 9.51 3.14
C TYR A 190 -11.38 9.41 3.25
N ILE A 191 -12.13 9.87 2.23
CA ILE A 191 -13.59 9.77 2.20
C ILE A 191 -14.03 8.29 2.17
N ALA A 192 -13.39 7.45 1.36
CA ALA A 192 -13.67 6.02 1.30
C ALA A 192 -13.44 5.33 2.65
N ASP A 193 -12.32 5.63 3.30
CA ASP A 193 -11.98 5.12 4.63
C ASP A 193 -12.96 5.61 5.69
N GLN A 194 -13.41 6.87 5.62
CA GLN A 194 -14.39 7.45 6.54
C GLN A 194 -15.76 6.77 6.41
N GLN A 195 -16.23 6.53 5.18
CA GLN A 195 -17.48 5.79 4.93
C GLN A 195 -17.41 4.38 5.53
N GLN A 196 -16.27 3.70 5.40
CA GLN A 196 -16.08 2.37 6.02
C GLN A 196 -16.03 2.44 7.55
N TRP A 197 -15.34 3.43 8.10
CA TRP A 197 -15.20 3.64 9.54
C TRP A 197 -16.55 3.88 10.21
N GLU A 198 -17.35 4.81 9.69
CA GLU A 198 -18.68 5.14 10.22
C GLU A 198 -19.61 3.94 10.18
N PHE A 199 -19.66 3.22 9.05
CA PHE A 199 -20.52 2.05 8.90
C PHE A 199 -20.16 0.95 9.90
N GLN A 200 -18.88 0.61 10.04
CA GLN A 200 -18.48 -0.48 10.94
C GLN A 200 -18.69 -0.09 12.40
N ASN A 201 -18.36 1.14 12.80
CA ASN A 201 -18.59 1.59 14.16
C ASN A 201 -20.05 1.57 14.55
N GLU A 202 -20.94 2.06 13.68
CA GLU A 202 -22.37 2.06 13.96
C GLU A 202 -22.93 0.63 14.02
N LYS A 203 -22.51 -0.24 13.11
CA LYS A 203 -22.83 -1.67 13.15
C LYS A 203 -22.41 -2.31 14.48
N TYR A 204 -21.17 -2.14 14.90
CA TYR A 204 -20.67 -2.74 16.15
C TYR A 204 -21.29 -2.10 17.40
N ARG A 205 -21.62 -0.81 17.37
CA ARG A 205 -22.38 -0.14 18.44
C ARG A 205 -23.75 -0.79 18.61
N ARG A 206 -24.49 -1.02 17.52
CA ARG A 206 -25.82 -1.68 17.55
C ARG A 206 -25.72 -3.12 18.05
N ILE A 207 -24.73 -3.88 17.59
CA ILE A 207 -24.47 -5.24 18.10
C ILE A 207 -24.26 -5.22 19.62
N LYS A 208 -23.39 -4.35 20.13
CA LYS A 208 -23.09 -4.24 21.57
C LYS A 208 -24.32 -3.82 22.39
N ALA A 209 -25.19 -3.00 21.82
CA ALA A 209 -26.41 -2.52 22.46
C ALA A 209 -27.62 -3.47 22.29
N GLY A 210 -27.48 -4.58 21.56
CA GLY A 210 -28.61 -5.47 21.24
C GLY A 210 -29.69 -4.83 20.38
N LEU A 211 -29.36 -3.78 19.63
CA LEU A 211 -30.29 -3.06 18.76
C LEU A 211 -30.45 -3.76 17.41
N PRO A 212 -31.61 -3.62 16.73
CA PRO A 212 -31.77 -4.07 15.35
C PRO A 212 -30.69 -3.48 14.43
N LEU A 213 -30.10 -4.34 13.60
CA LEU A 213 -29.04 -3.91 12.67
C LEU A 213 -29.57 -3.08 11.50
N GLU A 214 -30.86 -3.16 11.17
CA GLU A 214 -31.47 -2.42 10.05
C GLU A 214 -30.62 -2.52 8.78
N GLU A 215 -30.20 -1.38 8.20
CA GLU A 215 -29.35 -1.35 7.03
C GLU A 215 -27.97 -1.95 7.26
N TYR A 216 -27.44 -2.03 8.48
CA TYR A 216 -26.10 -2.60 8.77
C TYR A 216 -26.06 -4.13 8.73
N SER A 217 -27.22 -4.79 8.60
CA SER A 217 -27.36 -6.25 8.58
C SER A 217 -26.58 -6.94 7.46
N HIS A 218 -26.47 -6.32 6.28
CA HIS A 218 -25.69 -6.87 5.16
C HIS A 218 -24.17 -6.83 5.42
N GLY A 219 -23.70 -5.98 6.34
CA GLY A 219 -22.40 -6.11 6.98
C GLY A 219 -21.20 -5.42 6.32
N PHE A 220 -21.38 -4.75 5.18
CA PHE A 220 -20.33 -4.02 4.42
C PHE A 220 -20.88 -2.72 3.82
N VAL A 221 -20.02 -1.76 3.43
CA VAL A 221 -20.49 -0.51 2.79
C VAL A 221 -20.82 -0.75 1.32
N LYS A 222 -21.96 -0.22 0.87
CA LYS A 222 -22.40 -0.27 -0.55
C LYS A 222 -22.93 1.07 -1.10
N SER A 223 -22.82 2.15 -0.33
CA SER A 223 -23.25 3.51 -0.69
C SER A 223 -22.04 4.43 -0.90
N GLY A 224 -22.27 5.66 -1.40
CA GLY A 224 -21.19 6.62 -1.65
C GLY A 224 -20.18 6.11 -2.67
N LEU A 225 -18.87 6.23 -2.37
CA LEU A 225 -17.81 5.77 -3.28
C LEU A 225 -17.84 4.25 -3.47
N TRP A 226 -18.29 3.52 -2.45
CA TRP A 226 -18.45 2.06 -2.50
C TRP A 226 -19.58 1.63 -3.45
N SER A 227 -20.49 2.53 -3.84
CA SER A 227 -21.49 2.20 -4.87
C SER A 227 -20.90 2.24 -6.30
N LEU A 228 -19.80 2.97 -6.51
CA LEU A 228 -19.12 3.12 -7.79
C LEU A 228 -18.12 2.00 -8.04
N VAL A 229 -17.30 1.68 -7.03
CA VAL A 229 -16.30 0.61 -7.05
C VAL A 229 -16.24 -0.10 -5.70
N ARG A 230 -15.87 -1.38 -5.67
CA ARG A 230 -15.91 -2.18 -4.44
C ARG A 230 -14.79 -1.90 -3.46
N HIS A 231 -13.67 -1.35 -3.91
CA HIS A 231 -12.54 -0.95 -3.05
C HIS A 231 -12.04 0.45 -3.47
N PRO A 232 -12.81 1.51 -3.17
CA PRO A 232 -12.45 2.86 -3.58
C PRO A 232 -11.16 3.35 -2.92
N ASN A 233 -10.91 2.98 -1.65
CA ASN A 233 -9.65 3.28 -0.98
C ASN A 233 -8.45 2.58 -1.64
N TYR A 234 -8.58 1.30 -2.00
CA TYR A 234 -7.54 0.58 -2.74
C TYR A 234 -7.26 1.17 -4.12
N ALA A 235 -8.32 1.62 -4.81
CA ALA A 235 -8.16 2.28 -6.11
C ALA A 235 -7.39 3.60 -5.98
N MET A 236 -7.68 4.39 -4.94
CA MET A 236 -6.97 5.64 -4.69
C MET A 236 -5.53 5.42 -4.21
N GLU A 237 -5.27 4.44 -3.34
CA GLU A 237 -3.91 4.07 -2.94
C GLU A 237 -3.06 3.67 -4.15
N GLN A 238 -3.58 2.84 -5.06
CA GLN A 238 -2.90 2.53 -6.33
C GLN A 238 -2.68 3.79 -7.18
N SER A 239 -3.68 4.67 -7.27
CA SER A 239 -3.61 5.90 -8.06
C SER A 239 -2.57 6.88 -7.51
N VAL A 240 -2.47 7.02 -6.18
CA VAL A 240 -1.47 7.85 -5.51
C VAL A 240 -0.06 7.50 -5.96
N TRP A 241 0.30 6.21 -5.97
CA TRP A 241 1.65 5.79 -6.32
C TRP A 241 1.91 5.77 -7.84
N ILE A 242 0.87 5.62 -8.67
CA ILE A 242 0.97 5.83 -10.13
C ILE A 242 1.22 7.32 -10.42
N VAL A 243 0.50 8.23 -9.75
CA VAL A 243 0.70 9.67 -9.88
C VAL A 243 2.07 10.08 -9.35
N PHE A 244 2.53 9.48 -8.24
CA PHE A 244 3.87 9.67 -7.71
C PHE A 244 4.95 9.27 -8.71
N TYR A 245 4.77 8.14 -9.41
CA TYR A 245 5.64 7.74 -10.53
C TYR A 245 5.63 8.78 -11.66
N GLY A 246 4.51 9.46 -11.91
CA GLY A 246 4.40 10.54 -12.89
C GLY A 246 5.43 11.65 -12.71
N PHE A 247 5.87 11.95 -11.48
CA PHE A 247 6.95 12.92 -11.25
C PHE A 247 8.27 12.47 -11.87
N SER A 248 8.52 11.16 -11.94
CA SER A 248 9.71 10.65 -12.63
C SER A 248 9.65 10.90 -14.12
N VAL A 249 8.48 10.75 -14.74
CA VAL A 249 8.26 11.04 -16.16
C VAL A 249 8.50 12.52 -16.44
N VAL A 250 8.05 13.41 -15.56
CA VAL A 250 8.32 14.86 -15.66
C VAL A 250 9.81 15.15 -15.50
N ALA A 251 10.49 14.46 -14.58
CA ALA A 251 11.90 14.70 -14.30
C ALA A 251 12.85 14.19 -15.39
N THR A 252 12.55 13.02 -15.98
CA THR A 252 13.41 12.39 -16.98
C THR A 252 12.98 12.68 -18.42
N GLY A 253 11.70 13.01 -18.65
CA GLY A 253 11.09 13.05 -19.98
C GLY A 253 10.77 11.65 -20.54
N GLU A 254 10.95 10.59 -19.77
CA GLU A 254 10.80 9.20 -20.19
C GLU A 254 9.54 8.57 -19.56
N TRP A 255 8.59 8.15 -20.40
CA TRP A 255 7.36 7.48 -19.93
C TRP A 255 7.62 6.15 -19.22
N ILE A 256 8.68 5.44 -19.62
CA ILE A 256 9.11 4.18 -19.02
C ILE A 256 10.56 4.35 -18.58
N ASN A 257 10.79 4.28 -17.27
CA ASN A 257 12.11 4.34 -16.68
C ASN A 257 12.23 3.33 -15.51
N TRP A 258 13.44 3.20 -14.99
CA TRP A 258 13.81 2.21 -13.99
C TRP A 258 13.03 2.28 -12.66
N SER A 259 12.38 3.40 -12.35
CA SER A 259 11.64 3.58 -11.10
C SER A 259 10.21 3.03 -11.11
N MET A 260 9.73 2.51 -12.26
CA MET A 260 8.32 2.12 -12.45
C MET A 260 7.89 0.86 -11.66
N ALA A 261 8.83 -0.03 -11.30
CA ALA A 261 8.48 -1.33 -10.72
C ALA A 261 7.59 -1.22 -9.47
N GLY A 262 7.85 -0.24 -8.60
CA GLY A 262 7.11 -0.07 -7.35
C GLY A 262 5.60 0.08 -7.56
N CYS A 263 5.17 1.01 -8.41
CA CYS A 263 3.73 1.24 -8.64
C CYS A 263 3.07 0.07 -9.37
N VAL A 264 3.77 -0.59 -10.31
CA VAL A 264 3.25 -1.77 -11.02
C VAL A 264 3.06 -2.95 -10.05
N LEU A 265 4.04 -3.21 -9.19
CA LEU A 265 3.96 -4.27 -8.19
C LEU A 265 2.89 -4.00 -7.14
N LEU A 266 2.67 -2.73 -6.79
CA LEU A 266 1.60 -2.34 -5.87
C LEU A 266 0.22 -2.68 -6.45
N VAL A 267 -0.03 -2.36 -7.73
CA VAL A 267 -1.28 -2.73 -8.41
C VAL A 267 -1.50 -4.25 -8.41
N ILE A 268 -0.44 -5.03 -8.71
CA ILE A 268 -0.50 -6.49 -8.69
C ILE A 268 -0.80 -7.01 -7.28
N LEU A 269 -0.15 -6.46 -6.25
CA LEU A 269 -0.38 -6.84 -4.86
C LEU A 269 -1.82 -6.57 -4.43
N PHE A 270 -2.35 -5.39 -4.76
CA PHE A 270 -3.71 -4.99 -4.39
C PHE A 270 -4.76 -5.87 -5.05
N LYS A 271 -4.51 -6.38 -6.27
CA LYS A 271 -5.34 -7.42 -6.87
C LYS A 271 -5.40 -8.66 -5.97
N GLY A 272 -4.25 -9.23 -5.58
CA GLY A 272 -4.20 -10.43 -4.73
C GLY A 272 -4.80 -10.21 -3.33
N SER A 273 -4.51 -9.05 -2.72
CA SER A 273 -5.08 -8.64 -1.43
C SER A 273 -6.60 -8.55 -1.49
N SER A 274 -7.15 -7.90 -2.53
CA SER A 274 -8.59 -7.78 -2.72
C SER A 274 -9.27 -9.12 -3.00
N ASP A 275 -8.64 -10.03 -3.77
CA ASP A 275 -9.17 -11.37 -4.01
C ASP A 275 -9.34 -12.14 -2.68
N PHE A 276 -8.36 -12.03 -1.77
CA PHE A 276 -8.43 -12.67 -0.46
C PHE A 276 -9.49 -12.05 0.46
N SER A 277 -9.51 -10.71 0.57
CA SER A 277 -10.48 -10.00 1.41
C SER A 277 -11.93 -10.16 0.91
N GLU A 278 -12.13 -10.18 -0.41
CA GLU A 278 -13.45 -10.43 -1.01
C GLU A 278 -13.94 -11.86 -0.76
N ALA A 279 -13.06 -12.87 -0.83
CA ALA A 279 -13.42 -14.26 -0.54
C ALA A 279 -13.92 -14.42 0.91
N ILE A 280 -13.20 -13.84 1.88
CA ILE A 280 -13.60 -13.85 3.30
C ILE A 280 -14.95 -13.14 3.48
N SER A 281 -15.15 -12.02 2.80
CA SER A 281 -16.40 -11.26 2.88
C SER A 281 -17.58 -12.03 2.26
N ALA A 282 -17.36 -12.75 1.15
CA ALA A 282 -18.35 -13.57 0.48
C ALA A 282 -18.76 -14.81 1.30
N GLU A 283 -17.84 -15.39 2.07
CA GLU A 283 -18.13 -16.46 3.02
C GLU A 283 -18.96 -15.95 4.21
N LYS A 284 -18.67 -14.72 4.67
CA LYS A 284 -19.33 -14.12 5.85
C LYS A 284 -20.70 -13.50 5.55
N TYR A 285 -20.88 -12.89 4.37
CA TYR A 285 -22.07 -12.12 4.03
C TYR A 285 -22.68 -12.60 2.69
N PRO A 286 -23.84 -13.30 2.72
CA PRO A 286 -24.45 -13.85 1.51
C PRO A 286 -24.76 -12.82 0.41
N GLU A 287 -25.09 -11.58 0.78
CA GLU A 287 -25.34 -10.50 -0.17
C GLU A 287 -24.09 -9.99 -0.89
N TYR A 288 -22.89 -10.27 -0.36
CA TYR A 288 -21.65 -9.75 -0.91
C TYR A 288 -21.38 -10.28 -2.33
N GLN A 289 -21.77 -11.51 -2.64
CA GLN A 289 -21.66 -12.05 -4.00
C GLN A 289 -22.53 -11.28 -5.00
N LYS A 290 -23.74 -10.86 -4.60
CA LYS A 290 -24.61 -10.02 -5.43
C LYS A 290 -23.98 -8.65 -5.67
N TYR A 291 -23.36 -8.08 -4.64
CA TYR A 291 -22.61 -6.82 -4.74
C TYR A 291 -21.38 -6.96 -5.66
N GLN A 292 -20.62 -8.05 -5.55
CA GLN A 292 -19.52 -8.38 -6.46
C GLN A 292 -19.97 -8.47 -7.90
N ASN A 293 -21.18 -8.95 -8.19
CA ASN A 293 -21.68 -9.05 -9.55
C ASN A 293 -22.07 -7.69 -10.14
N LYS A 294 -22.56 -6.75 -9.33
CA LYS A 294 -23.08 -5.46 -9.78
C LYS A 294 -22.04 -4.34 -9.84
N VAL A 295 -21.15 -4.25 -8.85
CA VAL A 295 -20.22 -3.12 -8.70
C VAL A 295 -18.82 -3.54 -9.14
N PRO A 296 -18.12 -2.79 -10.02
CA PRO A 296 -16.76 -3.13 -10.44
C PRO A 296 -15.74 -3.01 -9.32
N ARG A 297 -14.57 -3.64 -9.44
CA ARG A 297 -13.62 -3.75 -8.32
C ARG A 297 -12.87 -2.44 -8.02
N PHE A 298 -12.20 -1.89 -9.02
CA PHE A 298 -11.30 -0.73 -8.87
C PHE A 298 -11.60 0.41 -9.84
N ILE A 299 -12.05 0.11 -11.06
CA ILE A 299 -12.29 1.10 -12.11
C ILE A 299 -13.80 1.21 -12.35
N PRO A 300 -14.40 2.41 -12.20
CA PRO A 300 -15.82 2.62 -12.45
C PRO A 300 -16.25 2.18 -13.85
N PHE A 301 -17.52 1.83 -14.02
CA PHE A 301 -18.16 1.52 -15.32
C PHE A 301 -17.56 0.33 -16.11
N THR A 302 -16.65 -0.45 -15.54
CA THR A 302 -16.07 -1.64 -16.20
C THR A 302 -16.95 -2.89 -16.11
N LYS A 303 -18.04 -2.84 -15.35
CA LYS A 303 -19.07 -3.87 -15.34
C LYS A 303 -20.31 -3.38 -16.07
N PHE A 304 -20.52 -3.91 -17.26
CA PHE A 304 -21.82 -3.85 -17.91
C PHE A 304 -22.68 -4.96 -17.29
N SER A 305 -23.81 -4.58 -16.68
CA SER A 305 -24.85 -5.55 -16.35
C SER A 305 -25.21 -6.28 -17.63
N LYS A 306 -24.99 -7.60 -17.68
CA LYS A 306 -25.77 -8.43 -18.59
C LYS A 306 -27.21 -8.34 -18.06
N GLN A 307 -28.02 -7.49 -18.69
CA GLN A 307 -29.47 -7.51 -18.50
C GLN A 307 -30.00 -8.88 -18.91
#